data_AF-A0A023ZSZ2-F1
#
_entry.id   AF-A0A023ZSZ2-F1
#
_cell.length_a   1.000
_cell.length_b   1.000
_cell.length_c   1.000
_cell.angle_alpha   90.00
_cell.angle_beta   90.00
_cell.angle_gamma   90.00
#
_symmetry.space_group_name_H-M   'P 1'
#
loop_
_entity.id
_entity.type
_entity.pdbx_description
1 polymer ?
#
loop_
_entity_poly.entity_id
_entity_poly.type
_entity_poly.pdbx_seq_one_letter_code
_entity_poly.pdbx_strand_id
1 'polypeptide(L)' 'MADAPASPGGGGGSHESGSPRGGGGGGGGSVREQDRFLPIANISRIMKKAIPANGKIAKDAKETVQECVSEFISFITS' A
#
# COMPACT_ATOMS: atom_id res chain seq x y z
N MET A 1 -23.50 48.53 -22.46
CA MET A 1 -22.32 49.34 -22.85
C MET A 1 -21.14 48.71 -22.10
N ALA A 2 -20.05 48.23 -22.67
CA ALA A 2 -19.53 48.31 -24.02
C ALA A 2 -18.59 47.10 -24.29
N ASP A 3 -18.20 47.02 -25.55
CA ASP A 3 -17.43 46.06 -26.35
C ASP A 3 -16.13 45.43 -25.76
N ALA A 4 -15.73 44.31 -26.36
CA ALA A 4 -14.47 43.56 -26.15
C ALA A 4 -13.23 44.32 -26.74
N PRO A 5 -11.99 43.78 -26.66
CA PRO A 5 -11.56 42.84 -27.70
C PRO A 5 -10.60 41.72 -27.24
N ALA A 6 -10.59 40.65 -28.03
CA ALA A 6 -9.62 39.56 -28.01
C ALA A 6 -8.29 39.98 -28.67
N SER A 7 -7.16 39.37 -28.26
CA SER A 7 -5.99 39.09 -29.13
C SER A 7 -4.90 38.26 -28.43
N PRO A 8 -3.99 37.61 -29.19
CA PRO A 8 -3.62 36.22 -28.97
C PRO A 8 -2.13 35.96 -28.65
N GLY A 9 -1.82 34.72 -28.27
CA GLY A 9 -0.62 34.04 -28.77
C GLY A 9 0.51 33.76 -27.79
N GLY A 10 1.13 32.58 -28.02
CA GLY A 10 2.42 32.15 -27.47
C GLY A 10 2.26 31.25 -26.23
N GLY A 11 2.75 30.02 -26.18
CA GLY A 11 3.71 29.30 -27.01
C GLY A 11 4.44 28.32 -26.08
N GLY A 12 4.54 27.05 -26.49
CA GLY A 12 5.55 26.10 -26.00
C GLY A 12 5.55 25.76 -24.50
N GLY A 13 4.70 24.83 -24.07
CA GLY A 13 4.95 24.09 -22.84
C GLY A 13 6.06 23.07 -23.07
N SER A 14 7.30 23.45 -22.77
CA SER A 14 8.46 22.55 -22.75
C SER A 14 8.30 21.55 -21.61
N HIS A 15 8.11 20.29 -21.97
CA HIS A 15 8.15 19.16 -21.04
C HIS A 15 9.61 18.94 -20.60
N GLU A 16 10.02 19.54 -19.48
CA GLU A 16 11.27 19.13 -18.84
C GLU A 16 10.99 18.02 -17.82
N SER A 17 11.26 16.81 -18.28
CA SER A 17 11.36 15.61 -17.46
C SER A 17 12.55 15.75 -16.52
N GLY A 18 12.27 15.74 -15.21
CA GLY A 18 13.30 15.77 -14.18
C GLY A 18 12.84 15.01 -12.94
N SER A 19 12.63 13.71 -13.06
CA SER A 19 12.43 12.83 -11.89
C SER A 19 13.74 12.71 -11.10
N PRO A 20 13.81 13.11 -9.82
CA PRO A 20 15.01 12.83 -9.04
C PRO A 20 14.99 11.35 -8.66
N ARG A 21 15.95 10.59 -9.19
CA ARG A 21 16.27 9.24 -8.72
C ARG A 21 17.23 9.35 -7.53
N GLY A 22 16.80 8.80 -6.39
CA GLY A 22 17.67 7.97 -5.55
C GLY A 22 18.32 8.60 -4.31
N GLY A 23 18.18 7.86 -3.18
CA GLY A 23 18.98 7.98 -1.94
C GLY A 23 18.16 8.61 -0.80
N GLY A 24 17.81 7.96 0.31
CA GLY A 24 18.37 6.81 1.00
C GLY A 24 18.73 7.23 2.43
N GLY A 25 17.92 6.89 3.44
CA GLY A 25 18.31 7.05 4.85
C GLY A 25 17.17 7.20 5.85
N GLY A 26 17.01 6.21 6.73
CA GLY A 26 16.48 6.41 8.10
C GLY A 26 14.97 6.40 8.29
N GLY A 27 14.32 5.24 8.13
CA GLY A 27 12.91 5.06 8.54
C GLY A 27 12.25 3.75 8.10
N GLY A 28 12.88 3.00 7.20
CA GLY A 28 12.28 1.86 6.50
C GLY A 28 12.20 0.52 7.24
N GLY A 29 12.37 0.48 8.56
CA GLY A 29 12.29 -0.78 9.33
C GLY A 29 10.89 -1.38 9.30
N SER A 30 9.87 -0.57 9.62
CA SER A 30 8.47 -1.00 9.66
C SER A 30 7.87 -1.22 8.27
N VAL A 31 8.23 -0.38 7.29
CA VAL A 31 7.72 -0.49 5.91
C VAL A 31 8.22 -1.78 5.24
N ARG A 32 9.51 -2.09 5.36
CA ARG A 32 10.08 -3.32 4.80
C ARG A 32 9.58 -4.58 5.48
N GLU A 33 9.25 -4.49 6.77
CA GLU A 33 8.70 -5.62 7.50
C GLU A 33 7.23 -5.87 7.12
N GLN A 34 6.45 -4.81 6.90
CA GLN A 34 5.10 -4.90 6.35
C GLN A 34 5.08 -5.50 4.94
N ASP A 35 6.09 -5.26 4.11
CA ASP A 35 6.20 -5.88 2.78
C ASP A 35 6.29 -7.42 2.83
N ARG A 36 6.72 -8.00 3.97
CA ARG A 36 6.81 -9.46 4.16
C ARG A 36 5.49 -10.09 4.58
N PHE A 37 4.53 -9.30 5.04
CA PHE A 37 3.29 -9.79 5.62
C PHE A 37 2.10 -9.48 4.72
N LEU A 38 1.14 -10.40 4.65
CA LEU A 38 -0.15 -10.10 4.03
C LEU A 38 -0.92 -9.07 4.88
N PRO A 39 -1.72 -8.17 4.28
CA PRO A 39 -2.52 -7.22 5.05
C PRO A 39 -3.42 -7.91 6.09
N ILE A 40 -3.45 -7.39 7.32
CA ILE A 40 -4.22 -7.98 8.44
C ILE A 40 -5.73 -8.10 8.13
N ALA A 41 -6.25 -7.25 7.24
CA ALA A 41 -7.63 -7.32 6.77
C ALA A 41 -7.91 -8.59 5.97
N ASN A 42 -6.93 -9.07 5.18
CA ASN A 42 -7.05 -10.31 4.43
C ASN A 42 -7.00 -11.52 5.37
N ILE A 43 -6.11 -11.51 6.36
CA ILE A 43 -6.05 -12.51 7.43
C ILE A 43 -7.39 -12.58 8.16
N SER A 44 -7.89 -11.43 8.62
CA SER A 44 -9.18 -11.32 9.31
C SER A 44 -10.34 -11.87 8.47
N ARG A 45 -10.38 -11.57 7.16
CA ARG A 45 -11.43 -12.03 6.26
C ARG A 45 -11.41 -13.55 6.09
N ILE A 46 -10.24 -14.17 5.98
CA ILE A 46 -10.10 -15.62 5.84
C ILE A 46 -10.45 -16.32 7.16
N MET A 47 -9.88 -15.88 8.27
CA MET A 47 -10.17 -16.45 9.59
C MET A 47 -11.67 -16.36 9.93
N LYS A 48 -12.34 -15.26 9.54
CA LYS A 48 -13.79 -15.09 9.74
C LYS A 48 -14.64 -16.15 9.02
N LYS A 49 -14.17 -16.71 7.91
CA LYS A 49 -14.89 -17.78 7.19
C LYS A 49 -14.85 -19.11 7.94
N ALA A 50 -13.89 -19.30 8.86
CA ALA A 50 -13.70 -20.53 9.62
C ALA A 50 -14.47 -20.54 10.96
N ILE A 51 -15.19 -19.48 11.30
CA ILE A 51 -15.92 -19.34 12.57
C ILE A 51 -17.37 -18.92 12.33
N PRO A 52 -18.27 -19.07 13.32
CA PRO A 52 -19.66 -18.59 13.22
C PRO A 52 -19.75 -17.10 12.90
N ALA A 53 -20.87 -16.66 12.29
CA ALA A 53 -21.06 -15.29 11.82
C ALA A 53 -20.80 -14.22 12.91
N ASN A 54 -21.26 -14.47 14.14
CA ASN A 54 -21.10 -13.61 15.31
C ASN A 54 -19.79 -13.83 16.09
N GLY A 55 -18.97 -14.81 15.70
CA GLY A 55 -17.72 -15.14 16.38
C GLY A 55 -16.72 -13.98 16.32
N LYS A 56 -15.98 -13.73 17.39
CA LYS A 56 -14.95 -12.68 17.45
C LYS A 56 -13.56 -13.30 17.34
N ILE A 57 -12.62 -12.55 16.75
CA ILE A 57 -11.21 -12.96 16.64
C ILE A 57 -10.39 -11.93 17.42
N ALA A 58 -9.62 -12.40 18.39
CA ALA A 58 -8.72 -11.56 19.16
C ALA A 58 -7.68 -10.89 18.25
N LYS A 59 -7.15 -9.74 18.68
CA LYS A 59 -6.10 -9.03 17.94
C LYS A 59 -4.87 -9.92 17.78
N ASP A 60 -4.38 -10.47 18.88
CA ASP A 60 -3.18 -11.31 18.93
C ASP A 60 -3.33 -12.55 18.04
N ALA A 61 -4.51 -13.16 18.00
CA ALA A 61 -4.77 -14.29 17.11
C ALA A 61 -4.61 -13.93 15.62
N LYS A 62 -4.94 -12.70 15.21
CA LYS A 62 -4.74 -12.25 13.83
C LYS A 62 -3.26 -12.02 13.54
N GLU A 63 -2.52 -11.46 14.50
CA GLU A 63 -1.07 -11.22 14.39
C GLU A 63 -0.30 -12.55 14.33
N THR A 64 -0.62 -13.51 15.19
CA THR A 64 -0.03 -14.87 15.14
C THR A 64 -0.28 -15.55 13.80
N VAL A 65 -1.52 -15.51 13.28
CA VAL A 65 -1.81 -16.15 11.98
C VAL A 65 -1.12 -15.41 10.81
N GLN A 66 -0.95 -14.10 10.90
CA GLN A 66 -0.19 -13.33 9.92
C GLN A 66 1.29 -13.76 9.87
N GLU A 67 1.90 -13.98 11.04
CA GLU A 67 3.26 -14.51 11.15
C GLU A 67 3.32 -15.94 10.58
N CYS A 68 2.46 -16.85 11.06
CA CYS A 68 2.46 -18.24 10.63
C CYS A 68 2.22 -18.42 9.13
N VAL A 69 1.32 -17.63 8.50
CA VAL A 69 1.07 -17.77 7.06
C VAL A 69 2.27 -17.29 6.23
N SER A 70 2.99 -16.30 6.72
CA SER A 70 4.17 -15.75 6.04
C SER A 70 5.35 -16.71 6.16
N GLU A 71 5.51 -17.34 7.33
CA GLU A 71 6.44 -18.45 7.52
C GLU A 71 6.06 -19.64 6.64
N PHE A 72 4.77 -19.99 6.54
CA PHE A 72 4.31 -21.08 5.68
C PHE A 72 4.60 -20.83 4.20
N ILE A 73 4.33 -19.63 3.69
CA ILE A 73 4.67 -19.25 2.30
C ILE A 73 6.17 -19.35 2.08
N SER A 74 6.96 -18.85 3.03
CA SER A 74 8.43 -18.95 2.99
C SER A 74 8.85 -20.42 2.92
N PHE A 75 8.33 -21.28 3.80
CA PHE A 75 8.60 -22.72 3.82
C PHE A 75 8.31 -23.41 2.47
N ILE A 76 7.19 -23.08 1.82
CA ILE A 76 6.81 -23.68 0.53
C ILE A 76 7.72 -23.22 -0.63
N THR A 77 8.29 -22.02 -0.55
CA THR A 77 9.05 -21.40 -1.65
C THR A 77 10.57 -21.35 -1.42
N SER A 78 11.06 -21.89 -0.30
CA SER A 78 12.49 -21.98 0.07
C SER A 78 13.21 -23.17 -0.57
#